data_AF-A0A435GGA3-F1
#
_entry.id   AF-A0A435GGA3-F1
#
_cell.length_a   1.000
_cell.length_b   1.000
_cell.length_c   1.000
_cell.angle_alpha   90.00
_cell.angle_beta   90.00
_cell.angle_gamma   90.00
#
_symmetry.space_group_name_H-M   'P 1'
#
loop_
_entity.id
_entity.type
_entity.pdbx_description
1 polymer ?
#
loop_
_entity_poly.entity_id
_entity_poly.type
_entity_poly.pdbx_seq_one_letter_code
_entity_poly.pdbx_strand_id
1 'polypeptide(L)'
;MAQPSQSDPRYQLESQVRECYGRCAYTHKIHEKMAERLADHQRYAKWFNIILSALIAGGAVTTVFRAETGLLQYAEYATLVLSILSLIYNAYQKDLDPGALAQRHRETASDIWNVRESYLSLITDTLNSAVLIDDLRKQRDELQTDLHEIYRAAPFTDGRAYRKAQDSLKDNEELMFSDKEIDDMLPTTLRRSNRA
;
A
#
# COMPACT_ATOMS: atom_id res chain seq x y z
N MET A 1 -10.02 -33.41 19.20
CA MET A 1 -11.10 -32.46 19.52
C MET A 1 -12.16 -32.64 18.45
N ALA A 2 -13.43 -32.81 18.83
CA ALA A 2 -14.50 -32.92 17.84
C ALA A 2 -14.54 -31.62 17.02
N GLN A 3 -14.68 -31.71 15.68
CA GLN A 3 -14.89 -30.53 14.85
C GLN A 3 -16.12 -29.79 15.39
N PRO A 4 -16.03 -28.48 15.69
CA PRO A 4 -17.22 -27.71 16.03
C PRO A 4 -18.17 -27.79 14.83
N SER A 5 -19.43 -28.12 15.07
CA SER A 5 -20.41 -28.23 13.99
C SER A 5 -20.49 -26.89 13.26
N GLN A 6 -20.75 -26.87 11.95
CA GLN A 6 -20.92 -25.62 11.20
C GLN A 6 -22.06 -24.73 11.74
N SER A 7 -22.93 -25.30 12.58
CA SER A 7 -23.98 -24.63 13.34
C SER A 7 -23.52 -24.01 14.67
N ASP A 8 -22.28 -24.26 15.13
CA ASP A 8 -21.72 -23.67 16.34
C ASP A 8 -21.53 -22.15 16.13
N PRO A 9 -22.17 -21.30 16.96
CA PRO A 9 -22.00 -19.85 16.88
C PRO A 9 -20.54 -19.38 16.95
N ARG A 10 -19.66 -20.11 17.66
CA ARG A 10 -18.24 -19.78 17.74
C ARG A 10 -17.51 -20.05 16.43
N TYR A 11 -17.82 -21.17 15.77
CA TYR A 11 -17.24 -21.49 14.47
C TYR A 11 -17.64 -20.45 13.41
N GLN A 12 -18.89 -19.99 13.44
CA GLN A 12 -19.36 -18.92 12.56
C GLN A 12 -18.67 -17.59 12.84
N LEU A 13 -18.48 -17.25 14.12
CA LEU A 13 -17.73 -16.06 14.51
C LEU A 13 -16.26 -16.14 14.08
N GLU A 14 -15.59 -17.26 14.31
CA GLU A 14 -14.22 -17.49 13.85
C GLU A 14 -14.13 -17.33 12.32
N SER A 15 -15.07 -17.90 11.54
CA SER A 15 -15.11 -17.74 10.08
C SER A 15 -15.16 -16.27 9.67
N GLN A 16 -16.03 -15.49 10.32
CA GLN A 16 -16.16 -14.06 10.02
C GLN A 16 -14.88 -13.28 10.38
N VAL A 17 -14.27 -13.57 11.53
CA VAL A 17 -13.04 -12.91 11.98
C VAL A 17 -11.88 -13.26 11.03
N ARG A 18 -11.80 -14.51 10.57
CA ARG A 18 -10.82 -14.97 9.57
C ARG A 18 -10.95 -14.22 8.24
N GLU A 19 -12.17 -14.02 7.76
CA GLU A 19 -12.42 -13.22 6.55
C GLU A 19 -12.00 -11.76 6.73
N CYS A 20 -12.33 -11.16 7.89
CA CYS A 20 -11.91 -9.79 8.23
C CYS A 20 -10.38 -9.67 8.29
N TYR A 21 -9.69 -10.65 8.88
CA TYR A 21 -8.23 -10.74 8.89
C TYR A 21 -7.65 -10.78 7.48
N GLY A 22 -8.19 -11.65 6.60
CA GLY A 22 -7.75 -11.76 5.21
C GLY A 22 -7.90 -10.44 4.44
N ARG A 23 -9.04 -9.78 4.59
CA ARG A 23 -9.30 -8.45 4.01
C ARG A 23 -8.32 -7.40 4.52
N CYS A 24 -8.03 -7.38 5.82
CA CYS A 24 -7.03 -6.47 6.39
C CYS A 24 -5.62 -6.76 5.85
N ALA A 25 -5.22 -8.03 5.77
CA ALA A 25 -3.93 -8.43 5.23
C ALA A 25 -3.74 -7.99 3.77
N TYR A 26 -4.79 -8.16 2.96
CA TYR A 26 -4.80 -7.74 1.57
C TYR A 26 -4.72 -6.21 1.42
N THR A 27 -5.59 -5.46 2.09
CA THR A 27 -5.57 -3.99 2.01
C THR A 27 -4.27 -3.41 2.57
N HIS A 28 -3.73 -3.96 3.66
CA HIS A 28 -2.40 -3.61 4.16
C HIS A 28 -1.36 -3.74 3.03
N LYS A 29 -1.34 -4.88 2.32
CA LYS A 29 -0.38 -5.12 1.25
C LYS A 29 -0.54 -4.14 0.08
N ILE A 30 -1.76 -3.75 -0.26
CA ILE A 30 -2.03 -2.73 -1.27
C ILE A 30 -1.39 -1.40 -0.88
N HIS A 31 -1.59 -0.93 0.36
CA HIS A 31 -1.03 0.33 0.82
C HIS A 31 0.51 0.31 0.83
N GLU A 32 1.14 -0.81 1.25
CA GLU A 32 2.61 -0.98 1.11
C GLU A 32 3.06 -0.84 -0.35
N LYS A 33 2.39 -1.54 -1.28
CA LYS A 33 2.75 -1.51 -2.71
C LYS A 33 2.55 -0.15 -3.36
N MET A 34 1.51 0.57 -2.95
CA MET A 34 1.30 1.95 -3.38
C MET A 34 2.41 2.86 -2.86
N ALA A 35 2.76 2.76 -1.58
CA ALA A 35 3.85 3.53 -1.00
C ALA A 35 5.20 3.25 -1.70
N GLU A 36 5.53 2.00 -1.98
CA GLU A 36 6.73 1.61 -2.73
C GLU A 36 6.74 2.25 -4.13
N ARG A 37 5.66 2.10 -4.89
CA ARG A 37 5.54 2.66 -6.25
C ARG A 37 5.73 4.17 -6.29
N LEU A 38 5.10 4.89 -5.34
CA LEU A 38 5.23 6.35 -5.28
C LEU A 38 6.62 6.77 -4.81
N ALA A 39 7.24 6.05 -3.88
CA ALA A 39 8.60 6.31 -3.43
C ALA A 39 9.62 6.09 -4.56
N ASP A 40 9.43 5.04 -5.37
CA ASP A 40 10.25 4.77 -6.54
C ASP A 40 10.08 5.86 -7.60
N HIS A 41 8.85 6.30 -7.87
CA HIS A 41 8.59 7.42 -8.75
C HIS A 41 9.32 8.69 -8.30
N GLN A 42 9.24 9.03 -7.00
CA GLN A 42 9.97 10.16 -6.42
C GLN A 42 11.49 10.00 -6.58
N ARG A 43 12.01 8.77 -6.42
CA ARG A 43 13.43 8.48 -6.57
C ARG A 43 13.89 8.69 -8.00
N TYR A 44 13.16 8.16 -8.99
CA TYR A 44 13.48 8.37 -10.41
C TYR A 44 13.45 9.86 -10.77
N ALA A 45 12.44 10.57 -10.27
CA ALA A 45 12.30 12.00 -10.50
C ALA A 45 13.48 12.82 -9.94
N LYS A 46 13.94 12.48 -8.73
CA LYS A 46 15.14 13.07 -8.12
C LYS A 46 16.40 12.79 -8.94
N TRP A 47 16.60 11.54 -9.38
CA TRP A 47 17.76 11.17 -10.20
C TRP A 47 17.77 11.88 -11.55
N PHE A 48 16.61 11.99 -12.21
CA PHE A 48 16.47 12.76 -13.44
C PHE A 48 16.88 14.23 -13.24
N ASN A 49 16.44 14.85 -12.15
CA ASN A 49 16.83 16.22 -11.80
C ASN A 49 18.32 16.38 -11.54
N ILE A 50 18.97 15.40 -10.87
CA ILE A 50 20.42 15.42 -10.64
C ILE A 50 21.17 15.37 -11.96
N ILE A 51 20.80 14.45 -12.87
CA ILE A 51 21.43 14.32 -14.19
C ILE A 51 21.24 15.60 -15.00
N LEU A 52 20.01 16.13 -15.04
CA LEU A 52 19.70 17.36 -15.77
C LEU A 52 20.48 18.57 -15.23
N SER A 53 20.59 18.68 -13.90
CA SER A 53 21.36 19.75 -13.26
C SER A 53 22.86 19.63 -13.54
N ALA A 54 23.40 18.39 -13.54
CA ALA A 54 24.80 18.14 -13.89
C ALA A 54 25.11 18.50 -15.35
N LEU A 55 24.19 18.20 -16.29
CA LEU A 55 24.32 18.58 -17.70
C LEU A 55 24.28 20.10 -17.89
N ILE A 56 23.35 20.80 -17.23
CA ILE A 56 23.26 22.27 -17.27
C ILE A 56 24.53 22.90 -16.69
N ALA A 57 25.00 22.42 -15.53
CA ALA A 57 26.22 22.93 -14.91
C ALA A 57 27.46 22.68 -15.78
N GLY A 58 27.60 21.47 -16.35
CA GLY A 58 28.68 21.14 -17.27
C GLY A 58 28.67 22.02 -18.53
N GLY A 59 27.49 22.25 -19.12
CA GLY A 59 27.32 23.16 -20.25
C GLY A 59 27.64 24.61 -19.90
N ALA A 60 27.26 25.09 -18.73
CA ALA A 60 27.61 26.44 -18.27
C ALA A 60 29.11 26.62 -18.01
N VAL A 61 29.81 25.59 -17.55
CA VAL A 61 31.27 25.64 -17.36
C VAL A 61 31.98 25.80 -18.72
N THR A 62 31.54 25.09 -19.77
CA THR A 62 32.19 25.18 -21.08
C THR A 62 32.05 26.55 -21.73
N THR A 63 30.96 27.29 -21.48
CA THR A 63 30.77 28.67 -21.97
C THR A 63 31.71 29.66 -21.28
N VAL A 64 31.97 29.47 -19.98
CA VAL A 64 32.87 30.33 -19.20
C VAL A 64 34.33 30.16 -19.63
N PHE A 65 34.78 28.92 -19.86
CA PHE A 65 36.19 28.64 -20.17
C PHE A 65 36.57 28.78 -21.66
N ARG A 66 35.62 29.16 -22.54
CA ARG A 66 35.83 29.40 -24.00
C ARG A 66 36.85 28.45 -24.64
N ALA A 67 36.65 27.15 -24.52
CA ALA A 67 37.51 26.21 -25.22
C ALA A 67 37.21 26.27 -26.73
N GLU A 68 38.22 26.57 -27.53
CA GLU A 68 38.16 26.69 -29.01
C GLU A 68 37.99 25.33 -29.72
N THR A 69 37.20 24.42 -29.15
CA THR A 69 36.88 23.13 -29.76
C THR A 69 35.53 23.22 -30.47
N GLY A 70 35.48 22.88 -31.77
CA GLY A 70 34.29 23.05 -32.62
C GLY A 70 33.03 22.29 -32.16
N LEU A 71 33.15 21.35 -31.22
CA LEU A 71 32.02 20.64 -30.59
C LEU A 71 31.26 21.50 -29.57
N LEU A 72 31.90 22.53 -29.00
CA LEU A 72 31.32 23.36 -27.93
C LEU A 72 30.43 24.50 -28.43
N GLN A 73 30.42 24.76 -29.74
CA GLN A 73 29.64 25.83 -30.35
C GLN A 73 28.12 25.63 -30.19
N TYR A 74 27.67 24.39 -29.99
CA TYR A 74 26.27 24.04 -29.74
C TYR A 74 25.94 23.92 -28.24
N ALA A 75 26.93 23.99 -27.35
CA ALA A 75 26.74 23.78 -25.91
C ALA A 75 25.88 24.88 -25.26
N GLU A 76 25.97 26.12 -25.74
CA GLU A 76 25.15 27.25 -25.27
C GLU A 76 23.66 27.00 -25.52
N TYR A 77 23.31 26.65 -26.77
CA TYR A 77 21.94 26.33 -27.16
C TYR A 77 21.41 25.11 -26.41
N ALA A 78 22.23 24.06 -26.25
CA ALA A 78 21.85 22.87 -25.49
C ALA A 78 21.58 23.21 -24.01
N THR A 79 22.43 24.03 -23.38
CA THR A 79 22.27 24.46 -21.98
C THR A 79 21.00 25.27 -21.78
N LEU A 80 20.68 26.17 -22.72
CA LEU A 80 19.44 26.95 -22.70
C LEU A 80 18.21 26.04 -22.76
N VAL A 81 18.17 25.10 -23.70
CA VAL A 81 17.05 24.15 -23.85
C VAL A 81 16.90 23.27 -22.62
N LEU A 82 18.01 22.72 -22.10
CA LEU A 82 17.99 21.89 -20.88
C LEU A 82 17.50 22.67 -19.66
N SER A 83 17.85 23.95 -19.55
CA SER A 83 17.39 24.83 -18.47
C SER A 83 15.88 25.08 -18.53
N ILE A 84 15.33 25.32 -19.73
CA ILE A 84 13.87 25.48 -19.92
C ILE A 84 13.15 24.17 -19.59
N LEU A 85 13.66 23.02 -20.06
CA LEU A 85 13.09 21.71 -19.74
C LEU A 85 13.13 21.42 -18.24
N SER A 86 14.23 21.77 -17.57
CA SER A 86 14.36 21.64 -16.11
C SER A 86 13.33 22.50 -15.38
N LEU A 87 13.11 23.73 -15.84
CA LEU A 87 12.11 24.62 -15.25
C LEU A 87 10.69 24.04 -15.40
N ILE A 88 10.32 23.59 -16.61
CA ILE A 88 9.01 22.97 -16.87
C ILE A 88 8.83 21.72 -15.99
N TYR A 89 9.85 20.86 -15.92
CA TYR A 89 9.79 19.64 -15.13
C TYR A 89 9.67 19.90 -13.62
N ASN A 90 10.42 20.86 -13.08
CA ASN A 90 10.33 21.24 -11.68
C ASN A 90 8.99 21.94 -11.37
N ALA A 91 8.46 22.73 -12.30
CA ALA A 91 7.12 23.30 -12.17
C ALA A 91 6.04 22.21 -12.12
N TYR A 92 6.13 21.20 -12.99
CA TYR A 92 5.20 20.05 -12.99
C TYR A 92 5.27 19.24 -11.68
N GLN A 93 6.48 19.00 -11.16
CA GLN A 93 6.64 18.29 -9.88
C GLN A 93 6.22 19.10 -8.66
N LYS A 94 6.16 20.43 -8.73
CA LYS A 94 5.81 21.25 -7.57
C LYS A 94 4.41 20.95 -7.04
N ASP A 95 3.48 20.61 -7.92
CA ASP A 95 2.09 20.35 -7.57
C ASP A 95 1.81 18.87 -7.26
N LEU A 96 2.78 17.99 -7.53
CA LEU A 96 2.71 16.56 -7.22
C LEU A 96 3.72 16.27 -6.12
N ASP A 97 3.25 15.95 -4.92
CA ASP A 97 4.11 15.40 -3.86
C ASP A 97 3.90 13.87 -3.71
N PRO A 98 4.47 13.05 -4.64
CA PRO A 98 4.46 11.59 -4.49
C PRO A 98 5.11 11.14 -3.19
N GLY A 99 6.05 11.90 -2.64
CA GLY A 99 6.70 11.60 -1.37
C GLY A 99 5.73 11.65 -0.20
N ALA A 100 4.99 12.75 -0.05
CA ALA A 100 3.96 12.88 0.98
C ALA A 100 2.82 11.86 0.80
N LEU A 101 2.40 11.60 -0.43
CA LEU A 101 1.37 10.59 -0.68
C LEU A 101 1.85 9.17 -0.39
N ALA A 102 3.11 8.84 -0.73
CA ALA A 102 3.75 7.58 -0.34
C ALA A 102 3.78 7.42 1.18
N GLN A 103 4.14 8.48 1.90
CA GLN A 103 4.19 8.49 3.36
C GLN A 103 2.82 8.23 3.97
N ARG A 104 1.76 8.88 3.48
CA ARG A 104 0.38 8.61 3.92
C ARG A 104 -0.03 7.15 3.70
N HIS A 105 0.33 6.57 2.55
CA HIS A 105 0.07 5.14 2.32
C HIS A 105 0.85 4.25 3.32
N ARG A 106 2.09 4.60 3.71
CA ARG A 106 2.84 3.85 4.75
C ARG A 106 2.20 3.95 6.13
N GLU A 107 1.72 5.13 6.49
CA GLU A 107 1.01 5.37 7.76
C GLU A 107 -0.26 4.53 7.81
N THR A 108 -1.11 4.62 6.77
CA THR A 108 -2.30 3.77 6.67
C THR A 108 -1.97 2.28 6.69
N ALA A 109 -0.90 1.84 6.00
CA ALA A 109 -0.44 0.45 6.06
C ALA A 109 -0.10 0.01 7.49
N SER A 110 0.64 0.85 8.22
CA SER A 110 1.01 0.62 9.62
C SER A 110 -0.23 0.54 10.53
N ASP A 111 -1.21 1.41 10.34
CA ASP A 111 -2.43 1.41 11.15
C ASP A 111 -3.28 0.15 10.88
N ILE A 112 -3.43 -0.23 9.61
CA ILE A 112 -4.12 -1.48 9.23
C ILE A 112 -3.37 -2.69 9.78
N TRP A 113 -2.03 -2.67 9.77
CA TRP A 113 -1.23 -3.76 10.33
C TRP A 113 -1.57 -4.02 11.80
N ASN A 114 -1.70 -2.96 12.61
CA ASN A 114 -2.09 -3.11 14.01
C ASN A 114 -3.46 -3.80 14.17
N VAL A 115 -4.47 -3.36 13.40
CA VAL A 115 -5.80 -3.99 13.40
C VAL A 115 -5.73 -5.45 12.93
N ARG A 116 -4.90 -5.76 11.93
CA ARG A 116 -4.68 -7.12 11.44
C ARG A 116 -4.12 -8.03 12.52
N GLU A 117 -3.11 -7.59 13.27
CA GLU A 117 -2.55 -8.38 14.38
C GLU A 117 -3.59 -8.58 15.49
N SER A 118 -4.43 -7.57 15.79
CA SER A 118 -5.54 -7.72 16.73
C SER A 118 -6.58 -8.74 16.26
N TYR A 119 -6.90 -8.79 14.96
CA TYR A 119 -7.74 -9.86 14.42
C TYR A 119 -7.10 -11.25 14.56
N LEU A 120 -5.78 -11.37 14.38
CA LEU A 120 -5.06 -12.63 14.60
C LEU A 120 -5.18 -13.10 16.06
N SER A 121 -5.03 -12.20 17.02
CA SER A 121 -5.28 -12.48 18.43
C SER A 121 -6.73 -12.91 18.66
N LEU A 122 -7.70 -12.20 18.08
CA LEU A 122 -9.12 -12.53 18.21
C LEU A 122 -9.45 -13.92 17.63
N ILE A 123 -8.85 -14.32 16.50
CA ILE A 123 -8.97 -15.69 15.97
C ILE A 123 -8.51 -16.69 17.02
N THR A 124 -7.37 -16.44 17.68
CA THR A 124 -6.86 -17.32 18.74
C THR A 124 -7.84 -17.42 19.89
N ASP A 125 -8.39 -16.30 20.34
CA ASP A 125 -9.35 -16.24 21.45
C ASP A 125 -10.68 -16.94 21.12
N THR A 126 -11.11 -16.95 19.84
CA THR A 126 -12.30 -17.70 19.43
C THR A 126 -12.17 -19.21 19.67
N LEU A 127 -10.93 -19.73 19.68
CA LEU A 127 -10.65 -21.16 19.94
C LEU A 127 -10.65 -21.49 21.43
N ASN A 128 -10.58 -20.48 22.29
CA ASN A 128 -10.61 -20.65 23.73
C ASN A 128 -12.07 -20.69 24.22
N SER A 129 -12.54 -21.88 24.60
CA SER A 129 -13.91 -22.07 25.10
C SER A 129 -14.20 -21.33 26.41
N ALA A 130 -13.18 -20.88 27.15
CA ALA A 130 -13.35 -20.12 28.39
C ALA A 130 -13.75 -18.65 28.18
N VAL A 131 -13.46 -18.06 27.01
CA VAL A 131 -13.79 -16.67 26.70
C VAL A 131 -15.24 -16.58 26.24
N LEU A 132 -16.07 -15.71 26.83
CA LEU A 132 -17.48 -15.60 26.45
C LEU A 132 -17.66 -15.12 25.02
N ILE A 133 -18.63 -15.69 24.29
CA ILE A 133 -18.86 -15.35 22.87
C ILE A 133 -19.28 -13.90 22.68
N ASP A 134 -19.99 -13.32 23.64
CA ASP A 134 -20.44 -11.93 23.55
C ASP A 134 -19.28 -10.94 23.71
N ASP A 135 -18.25 -11.28 24.49
CA ASP A 135 -17.02 -10.48 24.58
C ASP A 135 -16.25 -10.52 23.25
N LEU A 136 -16.16 -11.68 22.60
CA LEU A 136 -15.53 -11.82 21.28
C LEU A 136 -16.27 -11.00 20.21
N ARG A 137 -17.60 -10.98 20.24
CA ARG A 137 -18.42 -10.18 19.33
C ARG A 137 -18.17 -8.69 19.53
N LYS A 138 -18.11 -8.24 20.79
CA LYS A 138 -17.81 -6.85 21.12
C LYS A 138 -16.44 -6.43 20.60
N GLN A 139 -15.40 -7.25 20.84
CA GLN A 139 -14.05 -6.97 20.32
C GLN A 139 -14.02 -6.92 18.79
N ARG A 140 -14.72 -7.82 18.10
CA ARG A 140 -14.86 -7.75 16.64
C ARG A 140 -15.47 -6.42 16.20
N ASP A 141 -16.55 -5.98 16.85
CA ASP A 141 -17.26 -4.76 16.46
C ASP A 141 -16.39 -3.50 16.73
N GLU A 142 -15.61 -3.51 17.81
CA GLU A 142 -14.60 -2.48 18.11
C GLU A 142 -13.53 -2.42 17.00
N LEU A 143 -12.95 -3.58 16.63
CA LEU A 143 -11.95 -3.65 15.55
C LEU A 143 -12.50 -3.20 14.19
N GLN A 144 -13.78 -3.49 13.90
CA GLN A 144 -14.43 -2.99 12.68
C GLN A 144 -14.63 -1.48 12.70
N THR A 145 -14.93 -0.92 13.88
CA THR A 145 -15.04 0.53 14.07
C THR A 145 -13.70 1.22 13.86
N ASP A 146 -12.63 0.69 14.47
CA ASP A 146 -11.27 1.22 14.31
C ASP A 146 -10.82 1.15 12.84
N LEU A 147 -11.07 0.03 12.17
CA LEU A 147 -10.75 -0.15 10.76
C LEU A 147 -11.50 0.84 9.86
N HIS A 148 -12.76 1.15 10.20
CA HIS A 148 -13.56 2.12 9.45
C HIS A 148 -12.93 3.52 9.50
N GLU A 149 -12.47 3.97 10.66
CA GLU A 149 -11.83 5.28 10.81
C GLU A 149 -10.50 5.34 10.02
N ILE A 150 -9.72 4.26 10.03
CA ILE A 150 -8.50 4.15 9.22
C ILE A 150 -8.82 4.27 7.73
N TYR A 151 -9.83 3.54 7.25
CA TYR A 151 -10.24 3.59 5.84
C TYR A 151 -10.82 4.95 5.44
N ARG A 152 -11.47 5.65 6.36
CA ARG A 152 -11.98 7.01 6.13
C ARG A 152 -10.85 8.03 5.98
N ALA A 153 -9.76 7.86 6.73
CA ALA A 153 -8.57 8.72 6.67
C ALA A 153 -7.60 8.33 5.53
N ALA A 154 -7.74 7.13 4.96
CA ALA A 154 -6.85 6.59 3.96
C ALA A 154 -6.81 7.45 2.68
N PRO A 155 -5.64 7.63 2.05
CA PRO A 155 -5.55 8.30 0.77
C PRO A 155 -6.26 7.51 -0.34
N PHE A 156 -6.98 8.22 -1.22
CA PHE A 156 -7.63 7.59 -2.37
C PHE A 156 -6.61 6.89 -3.28
N THR A 157 -6.92 5.65 -3.64
CA THR A 157 -6.19 4.90 -4.66
C THR A 157 -6.51 5.44 -6.06
N ASP A 158 -5.47 5.59 -6.91
CA ASP A 158 -5.50 6.08 -8.31
C ASP A 158 -6.85 5.84 -9.03
N GLY A 159 -7.39 6.83 -9.76
CA GLY A 159 -8.67 6.72 -10.48
C GLY A 159 -8.74 5.57 -11.50
N ARG A 160 -7.58 5.06 -11.97
CA ARG A 160 -7.53 3.79 -12.74
C ARG A 160 -7.82 2.56 -11.90
N ALA A 161 -7.40 2.55 -10.64
CA ALA A 161 -7.75 1.52 -9.67
C ALA A 161 -9.25 1.51 -9.36
N TYR A 162 -9.90 2.68 -9.34
CA TYR A 162 -11.35 2.76 -9.16
C TYR A 162 -12.13 2.06 -10.29
N ARG A 163 -11.78 2.30 -11.55
CA ARG A 163 -12.40 1.59 -12.70
C ARG A 163 -12.11 0.10 -12.68
N LYS A 164 -10.87 -0.28 -12.38
CA LYS A 164 -10.49 -1.69 -12.30
C LYS A 164 -11.23 -2.41 -11.15
N ALA A 165 -11.37 -1.75 -10.00
CA ALA A 165 -12.16 -2.27 -8.88
C ALA A 165 -13.64 -2.41 -9.25
N GLN A 166 -14.21 -1.47 -10.01
CA GLN A 166 -15.60 -1.58 -10.47
C GLN A 166 -15.82 -2.76 -11.43
N ASP A 167 -14.83 -3.07 -12.28
CA ASP A 167 -14.89 -4.23 -13.17
C ASP A 167 -14.71 -5.54 -12.39
N SER A 168 -13.76 -5.59 -11.45
CA SER A 168 -13.52 -6.74 -10.58
C SER A 168 -14.66 -7.05 -9.59
N LEU A 169 -15.37 -6.02 -9.10
CA LEU A 169 -16.53 -6.18 -8.21
C LEU A 169 -17.70 -6.91 -8.89
N LYS A 170 -17.77 -6.91 -10.23
CA LYS A 170 -18.78 -7.67 -10.97
C LYS A 170 -18.49 -9.17 -11.00
N ASP A 171 -17.23 -9.55 -10.84
CA ASP A 171 -16.79 -10.95 -10.86
C ASP A 171 -16.83 -11.62 -9.46
N ASN A 172 -17.18 -10.89 -8.39
CA ASN A 172 -17.43 -11.33 -6.99
C ASN A 172 -16.34 -12.19 -6.29
N GLU A 173 -15.39 -12.76 -7.00
CA GLU A 173 -14.31 -13.61 -6.46
C GLU A 173 -13.22 -12.79 -5.76
N GLU A 174 -12.99 -11.54 -6.15
CA GLU A 174 -11.95 -10.70 -5.53
C GLU A 174 -12.27 -10.24 -4.08
N LEU A 175 -13.52 -10.39 -3.63
CA LEU A 175 -13.93 -10.00 -2.27
C LEU A 175 -13.96 -11.18 -1.28
N MET A 176 -13.86 -12.42 -1.75
CA MET A 176 -13.99 -13.61 -0.92
C MET A 176 -12.70 -14.41 -0.90
N PHE A 177 -12.12 -14.55 0.28
CA PHE A 177 -10.98 -15.43 0.49
C PHE A 177 -11.45 -16.85 0.70
N SER A 178 -10.83 -17.80 0.01
CA SER A 178 -10.98 -19.22 0.33
C SER A 178 -10.35 -19.53 1.70
N ASP A 179 -10.85 -20.56 2.38
CA ASP A 179 -10.29 -21.03 3.66
C ASP A 179 -8.78 -21.34 3.54
N LYS A 180 -8.35 -21.85 2.37
CA LYS A 180 -6.96 -22.15 2.06
C LYS A 180 -6.09 -20.89 2.03
N GLU A 181 -6.54 -19.84 1.34
CA GLU A 181 -5.78 -18.59 1.25
C GLU A 181 -5.60 -17.95 2.63
N ILE A 182 -6.65 -17.97 3.46
CA ILE A 182 -6.55 -17.49 4.84
C ILE A 182 -5.59 -18.37 5.66
N ASP A 183 -5.68 -19.70 5.54
CA ASP A 183 -4.77 -20.62 6.23
C ASP A 183 -3.30 -20.39 5.88
N ASP A 184 -3.00 -20.12 4.62
CA ASP A 184 -1.63 -19.83 4.17
C ASP A 184 -1.07 -18.55 4.79
N MET A 185 -1.94 -17.59 5.14
CA MET A 185 -1.58 -16.35 5.86
C MET A 185 -1.53 -16.50 7.40
N LEU A 186 -1.96 -17.64 7.95
CA LEU A 186 -2.03 -17.87 9.39
C LEU A 186 -0.90 -18.81 9.89
N PRO A 187 -0.49 -18.68 11.17
CA PRO A 187 0.35 -19.66 11.84
C PRO A 187 -0.24 -21.07 11.75
N THR A 188 0.62 -22.09 11.65
CA THR A 188 0.22 -23.49 11.44
C THR A 188 -0.80 -24.00 12.47
N THR A 189 -0.72 -23.53 13.72
CA THR A 189 -1.65 -23.90 14.80
C THR A 189 -3.06 -23.32 14.65
N LEU A 190 -3.20 -22.22 13.91
CA LEU A 190 -4.49 -21.55 13.66
C LEU A 190 -5.11 -21.94 12.32
N ARG A 191 -4.44 -22.79 11.53
CA ARG A 191 -4.97 -23.26 10.25
C ARG A 191 -6.13 -24.21 10.46
N ARG A 192 -7.21 -24.03 9.70
CA ARG A 192 -8.35 -24.98 9.72
C ARG A 192 -7.94 -26.31 9.12
N SER A 193 -7.11 -26.31 8.07
CA SER A 193 -6.59 -27.54 7.44
C SER A 193 -5.88 -28.48 8.43
N ASN A 194 -5.29 -27.94 9.50
CA ASN A 194 -4.56 -28.72 10.50
C ASN A 194 -5.42 -29.11 11.71
N ARG A 195 -6.64 -28.58 11.79
CA ARG A 195 -7.62 -28.83 12.86
C ARG A 195 -8.83 -29.64 12.38
N ALA A 196 -8.96 -29.78 11.06
CA ALA A 196 -9.95 -30.60 10.38
C ALA A 196 -9.67 -32.09 10.58
#